data_AF-A0AA44Z8Z7-F1
#
_entry.id   AF-A0AA44Z8Z7-F1
#
_cell.length_a   1.000
_cell.length_b   1.000
_cell.length_c   1.000
_cell.angle_alpha   90.00
_cell.angle_beta   90.00
_cell.angle_gamma   90.00
#
_symmetry.space_group_name_H-M   'P 1'
#
loop_
_entity.id
_entity.type
_entity.pdbx_description
1 polymer ?
#
loop_
_entity_poly.entity_id
_entity_poly.type
_entity_poly.pdbx_seq_one_letter_code
_entity_poly.pdbx_strand_id
1 'polypeptide(L)'
;MAGNLLLWLISSAMLLAYFWFVTLRKPFKTVSRHFLILLGVHVALSIAAIQLKKSGHFLPAEYRTAGLWFIKGYMAVIVVLMVNFFAALVERGVAKMAGFHEKYNAANLHRQPLRAFMRHQSAVVWGYRVLLLTGGIYMLWAMCFRMGL
;
A
#
# COMPACT_ATOMS: atom_id res chain seq x y z
N MET A 1 14.62 -1.74 -21.92
CA MET A 1 14.03 -2.85 -21.15
C MET A 1 14.82 -3.22 -19.89
N ALA A 2 16.14 -3.39 -19.94
CA ALA A 2 16.95 -3.80 -18.78
C ALA A 2 16.82 -2.86 -17.55
N GLY A 3 16.78 -1.55 -17.75
CA GLY A 3 16.61 -0.58 -16.66
C GLY A 3 15.25 -0.66 -15.94
N ASN A 4 14.16 -0.96 -16.66
CA ASN A 4 12.83 -1.13 -16.06
C ASN A 4 12.74 -2.42 -15.25
N LEU A 5 13.40 -3.49 -15.72
CA LEU A 5 13.50 -4.76 -15.00
C LEU A 5 14.27 -4.60 -13.69
N LEU A 6 15.43 -3.92 -13.73
CA LEU A 6 16.23 -3.65 -12.54
C LEU A 6 15.45 -2.84 -11.51
N LEU A 7 14.76 -1.76 -11.95
CA LEU A 7 13.94 -0.93 -11.08
C LEU A 7 12.78 -1.70 -10.45
N TRP A 8 12.11 -2.55 -11.23
CA TRP A 8 11.03 -3.38 -10.72
C TRP A 8 11.53 -4.39 -9.68
N LEU A 9 12.67 -5.04 -9.93
CA LEU A 9 13.26 -5.98 -8.97
C LEU A 9 13.69 -5.29 -7.68
N ILE A 10 14.36 -4.12 -7.79
CA ILE A 10 14.78 -3.34 -6.61
C ILE A 10 13.58 -2.85 -5.82
N SER A 11 12.58 -2.24 -6.47
CA SER A 11 11.37 -1.75 -5.78
C SER A 11 10.56 -2.90 -5.15
N SER A 12 10.49 -4.06 -5.80
CA SER A 12 9.84 -5.25 -5.25
C SER A 12 10.61 -5.83 -4.07
N ALA A 13 11.94 -5.90 -4.16
CA ALA A 13 12.79 -6.33 -3.06
C ALA A 13 12.71 -5.37 -1.86
N MET A 14 12.69 -4.05 -2.11
CA MET A 14 12.47 -3.04 -1.08
C MET A 14 11.08 -3.16 -0.45
N LEU A 15 10.04 -3.41 -1.23
CA LEU A 15 8.69 -3.68 -0.72
C LEU A 15 8.68 -4.89 0.22
N LEU A 16 9.28 -6.01 -0.20
CA LEU A 16 9.36 -7.24 0.59
C LEU A 16 10.20 -7.05 1.86
N ALA A 17 11.37 -6.42 1.76
CA ALA A 17 12.22 -6.11 2.90
C ALA A 17 11.50 -5.17 3.89
N TYR A 18 10.87 -4.11 3.39
CA TYR A 18 10.13 -3.18 4.23
C TYR A 18 8.94 -3.86 4.92
N PHE A 19 8.21 -4.73 4.22
CA PHE A 19 7.13 -5.52 4.80
C PHE A 19 7.62 -6.43 5.93
N TRP A 20 8.74 -7.11 5.73
CA TRP A 20 9.30 -8.05 6.70
C TRP A 20 9.90 -7.35 7.94
N PHE A 21 10.60 -6.22 7.75
CA PHE A 21 11.34 -5.58 8.83
C PHE A 21 10.59 -4.43 9.51
N VAL A 22 9.63 -3.76 8.84
CA VAL A 22 8.97 -2.55 9.35
C VAL A 22 7.51 -2.79 9.67
N THR A 23 6.74 -3.39 8.76
CA THR A 23 5.30 -3.65 8.96
C THR A 23 5.04 -4.60 10.12
N LEU A 24 5.88 -5.63 10.29
CA LEU A 24 5.77 -6.58 11.40
C LEU A 24 6.20 -6.04 12.77
N ARG A 25 6.89 -4.88 12.82
CA ARG A 25 7.54 -4.39 14.05
C ARG A 25 6.99 -3.08 14.62
N LYS A 26 6.11 -2.35 13.91
CA LYS A 26 5.62 -1.03 14.38
C LYS A 26 4.09 -0.99 14.54
N PRO A 27 3.57 -0.29 15.58
CA PRO A 27 2.14 -0.22 15.85
C PRO A 27 1.40 0.56 14.74
N PHE A 28 0.16 0.15 14.46
CA PHE A 28 -0.75 0.79 13.49
C PHE A 28 -0.74 2.33 13.56
N LYS A 29 -0.68 2.91 14.76
CA LYS A 29 -0.62 4.37 14.98
C LYS A 29 0.47 5.05 14.15
N THR A 30 1.65 4.43 14.06
CA THR A 30 2.77 4.96 13.29
C THR A 30 2.49 4.86 11.79
N VAL A 31 2.04 3.70 11.31
CA VAL A 31 1.75 3.50 9.88
C VAL A 31 0.63 4.42 9.39
N SER A 32 -0.45 4.58 10.18
CA SER A 32 -1.55 5.49 9.84
C SER A 32 -1.10 6.95 9.76
N ARG A 33 -0.19 7.40 10.63
CA ARG A 33 0.33 8.78 10.57
C ARG A 33 1.11 9.02 9.28
N HIS A 34 1.99 8.10 8.89
CA HIS A 34 2.73 8.22 7.63
C HIS A 34 1.80 8.18 6.42
N PHE A 35 0.78 7.32 6.45
CA PHE A 35 -0.24 7.26 5.40
C PHE A 35 -1.03 8.57 5.27
N LEU A 36 -1.46 9.18 6.38
CA LEU A 36 -2.17 10.47 6.36
C LEU A 36 -1.29 11.61 5.83
N ILE A 37 -0.01 11.65 6.23
CA ILE A 37 0.95 12.63 5.70
C ILE A 37 1.10 12.44 4.19
N LEU A 38 1.29 11.21 3.73
CA LEU A 38 1.39 10.88 2.31
C LEU A 38 0.13 11.32 1.55
N LEU A 39 -1.05 11.02 2.08
CA LEU A 39 -2.32 11.39 1.48
C LEU A 39 -2.45 12.92 1.34
N GLY A 40 -2.13 13.66 2.40
CA GLY A 40 -2.14 15.13 2.37
C GLY A 40 -1.18 15.69 1.32
N VAL A 41 0.05 15.18 1.27
CA VAL A 41 1.04 15.57 0.26
C VAL A 41 0.56 15.22 -1.15
N HIS A 42 -0.02 14.03 -1.36
CA HIS A 42 -0.53 13.59 -2.67
C HIS A 42 -1.67 14.47 -3.18
N VAL A 43 -2.62 14.82 -2.30
CA VAL A 43 -3.72 15.73 -2.63
C VAL A 43 -3.18 17.12 -2.98
N ALA A 44 -2.25 17.66 -2.17
CA ALA A 44 -1.64 18.97 -2.43
C ALA A 44 -0.90 19.00 -3.78
N LEU A 45 -0.08 17.99 -4.07
CA LEU A 45 0.64 17.87 -5.35
C LEU A 45 -0.32 17.73 -6.53
N SER A 46 -1.42 16.98 -6.36
CA SER A 46 -2.44 16.81 -7.40
C SER A 46 -3.17 18.13 -7.69
N ILE A 47 -3.56 18.88 -6.66
CA ILE A 47 -4.15 20.21 -6.81
C ILE A 47 -3.17 21.16 -7.51
N ALA A 48 -1.92 21.19 -7.07
CA ALA A 48 -0.88 22.02 -7.68
C ALA A 48 -0.68 21.66 -9.16
N ALA A 49 -0.59 20.38 -9.50
CA ALA A 49 -0.47 19.91 -10.88
C ALA A 49 -1.67 20.31 -11.75
N ILE A 50 -2.90 20.22 -11.21
CA ILE A 50 -4.11 20.66 -11.91
C ILE A 50 -4.07 22.18 -12.16
N GLN A 51 -3.66 22.97 -11.16
CA GLN A 51 -3.59 24.42 -11.30
C GLN A 51 -2.52 24.86 -12.29
N LEU A 52 -1.32 24.25 -12.24
CA LEU A 52 -0.24 24.50 -13.21
C LEU A 52 -0.68 24.17 -14.64
N LYS A 53 -1.39 23.05 -14.82
CA LYS A 53 -1.95 22.70 -16.13
C LYS A 53 -2.97 23.74 -16.62
N LYS A 54 -3.82 24.25 -15.73
CA LYS A 54 -4.82 25.29 -16.06
C LYS A 54 -4.17 26.62 -16.43
N SER A 55 -3.04 26.98 -15.81
CA SER A 55 -2.29 28.20 -16.15
C SER A 55 -1.37 28.05 -17.37
N GLY A 56 -1.40 26.89 -18.05
CA GLY A 56 -0.59 26.65 -19.25
C GLY A 56 0.88 26.37 -18.97
N HIS A 57 1.26 26.12 -17.71
CA HIS A 57 2.61 25.68 -17.38
C HIS A 57 2.74 24.18 -17.62
N PHE A 58 3.69 23.82 -18.48
CA PHE A 58 4.04 22.43 -18.76
C PHE A 58 5.51 22.20 -18.43
N LEU A 59 5.85 20.95 -18.11
CA LEU A 59 7.24 20.56 -17.97
C LEU A 59 7.94 20.72 -19.34
N PRO A 60 9.02 21.50 -19.45
CA PRO A 60 9.78 21.57 -20.69
C PRO A 60 10.24 20.19 -21.14
N ALA A 61 10.31 19.97 -22.46
CA ALA A 61 10.60 18.66 -23.04
C ALA A 61 11.95 18.08 -22.56
N GLU A 62 12.94 18.94 -22.32
CA GLU A 62 14.26 18.59 -21.76
C GLU A 62 14.19 17.92 -20.38
N TYR A 63 13.17 18.23 -19.57
CA TYR A 63 13.00 17.61 -18.24
C TYR A 63 12.04 16.42 -18.24
N ARG A 64 11.44 16.06 -19.38
CA ARG A 64 10.40 15.02 -19.45
C ARG A 64 10.89 13.69 -18.89
N THR A 65 12.11 13.28 -19.22
CA THR A 65 12.72 12.03 -18.73
C THR A 65 12.91 12.06 -17.22
N ALA A 66 13.47 13.15 -16.68
CA ALA A 66 13.65 13.30 -15.23
C ALA A 66 12.30 13.33 -14.49
N GLY A 67 11.29 14.00 -15.05
CA GLY A 67 9.93 14.03 -14.53
C GLY A 67 9.27 12.64 -14.50
N LEU A 68 9.44 11.83 -15.54
CA LEU A 68 8.94 10.46 -15.57
C LEU A 68 9.61 9.58 -14.50
N TRP A 69 10.92 9.69 -14.32
CA TRP A 69 11.65 8.99 -13.25
C TRP A 69 11.19 9.41 -11.86
N PHE A 70 10.98 10.70 -11.64
CA PHE A 70 10.42 11.23 -10.40
C PHE A 70 9.02 10.66 -10.12
N ILE A 71 8.13 10.66 -11.11
CA ILE A 71 6.77 10.09 -10.97
C ILE A 71 6.84 8.60 -10.66
N LYS A 72 7.70 7.83 -11.34
CA LYS A 72 7.87 6.40 -11.06
C LYS A 72 8.37 6.16 -9.63
N GLY A 73 9.39 6.89 -9.18
CA GLY A 73 9.88 6.80 -7.80
C GLY A 73 8.82 7.18 -6.77
N TYR A 74 8.09 8.27 -7.02
CA TYR A 74 6.99 8.72 -6.17
C TYR A 74 5.87 7.67 -6.05
N MET A 75 5.42 7.11 -7.17
CA MET A 75 4.40 6.07 -7.20
C MET A 75 4.88 4.80 -6.49
N ALA A 76 6.16 4.44 -6.61
CA ALA A 76 6.72 3.29 -5.90
C ALA A 76 6.63 3.47 -4.39
N VAL A 77 6.97 4.66 -3.89
CA VAL A 77 6.83 5.01 -2.46
C VAL A 77 5.37 4.94 -2.01
N ILE A 78 4.42 5.44 -2.83
CA ILE A 78 2.99 5.35 -2.52
C ILE A 78 2.55 3.90 -2.38
N VAL A 79 2.89 3.04 -3.35
CA VAL A 79 2.50 1.62 -3.33
C VAL A 79 3.02 0.94 -2.08
N VAL A 80 4.29 1.15 -1.72
CA VAL A 80 4.89 0.59 -0.50
C VAL A 80 4.14 1.02 0.76
N LEU A 81 3.86 2.32 0.90
CA LEU A 81 3.15 2.86 2.06
C LEU A 81 1.69 2.42 2.12
N MET A 82 1.01 2.31 0.98
CA MET A 82 -0.37 1.80 0.90
C MET A 82 -0.44 0.34 1.32
N VAL A 83 0.36 -0.53 0.71
CA VAL A 83 0.37 -1.97 1.03
C VAL A 83 0.65 -2.18 2.52
N ASN A 84 1.59 -1.42 3.09
CA ASN A 84 1.88 -1.44 4.52
C ASN A 84 0.67 -1.03 5.38
N PHE A 85 0.04 0.10 5.05
CA PHE A 85 -1.13 0.58 5.77
C PHE A 85 -2.28 -0.42 5.76
N PHE A 86 -2.60 -0.98 4.59
CA PHE A 86 -3.67 -1.97 4.48
C PHE A 86 -3.34 -3.28 5.20
N ALA A 87 -2.09 -3.73 5.19
CA ALA A 87 -1.68 -4.91 5.95
C ALA A 87 -1.83 -4.73 7.46
N ALA A 88 -1.48 -3.55 7.99
CA ALA A 88 -1.69 -3.20 9.40
C ALA A 88 -3.19 -3.00 9.71
N LEU A 89 -3.96 -2.44 8.78
CA LEU A 89 -5.40 -2.24 8.92
C LEU A 89 -6.16 -3.57 8.99
N VAL A 90 -5.80 -4.55 8.16
CA VAL A 90 -6.36 -5.90 8.18
C VAL A 90 -6.17 -6.54 9.54
N GLU A 91 -4.97 -6.51 10.09
CA GLU A 91 -4.68 -7.08 11.42
C GLU A 91 -5.55 -6.44 12.51
N ARG A 92 -5.63 -5.10 12.51
CA ARG A 92 -6.46 -4.38 13.47
C ARG A 92 -7.96 -4.59 13.25
N GLY A 93 -8.38 -4.74 12.01
CA GLY A 93 -9.77 -5.01 11.61
C GLY A 93 -10.22 -6.39 12.07
N VAL A 94 -9.41 -7.43 11.83
CA VAL A 94 -9.67 -8.79 12.31
C VAL A 94 -9.77 -8.82 13.83
N ALA A 95 -8.82 -8.20 14.55
CA ALA A 95 -8.86 -8.12 16.01
C ALA A 95 -10.11 -7.38 16.54
N LYS A 96 -10.48 -6.26 15.90
CA LYS A 96 -11.70 -5.50 16.24
C LYS A 96 -12.97 -6.32 16.00
N MET A 97 -13.02 -7.07 14.90
CA MET A 97 -14.18 -7.90 14.54
C MET A 97 -14.31 -9.10 15.49
N ALA A 98 -13.20 -9.73 15.85
CA ALA A 98 -13.15 -10.77 16.88
C ALA A 98 -13.67 -10.24 18.22
N GLY A 99 -13.12 -9.11 18.70
CA GLY A 99 -13.55 -8.51 19.97
C GLY A 99 -15.01 -8.06 19.97
N PHE A 100 -15.55 -7.62 18.82
CA PHE A 100 -16.98 -7.34 18.69
C PHE A 100 -17.82 -8.60 18.91
N HIS A 101 -17.45 -9.72 18.26
CA HIS A 101 -18.20 -10.96 18.40
C HIS A 101 -18.05 -11.60 19.79
N GLU A 102 -16.90 -11.48 20.43
CA GLU A 102 -16.70 -11.93 21.81
C GLU A 102 -17.58 -11.12 22.78
N LYS A 103 -17.69 -9.80 22.60
CA LYS A 103 -18.44 -8.94 23.51
C LYS A 103 -19.95 -8.96 23.26
N TYR A 104 -20.38 -8.97 22.00
CA TYR A 104 -21.78 -8.75 21.63
C TYR A 104 -22.45 -9.97 20.99
N ASN A 105 -21.70 -11.01 20.62
CA ASN A 105 -22.22 -12.18 19.92
C ASN A 105 -21.72 -13.51 20.51
N ALA A 106 -21.39 -13.51 21.82
CA ALA A 106 -20.78 -14.64 22.51
C ALA A 106 -21.57 -15.95 22.35
N ALA A 107 -22.91 -15.85 22.40
CA ALA A 107 -23.81 -16.99 22.27
C ALA A 107 -23.66 -17.74 20.94
N ASN A 108 -23.18 -17.09 19.88
CA ASN A 108 -23.06 -17.69 18.55
C ASN A 108 -21.62 -18.09 18.17
N LEU A 109 -20.63 -17.92 19.05
CA LEU A 109 -19.22 -18.23 18.76
C LEU A 109 -18.96 -19.69 18.37
N HIS A 110 -19.81 -20.62 18.81
CA HIS A 110 -19.70 -22.04 18.49
C HIS A 110 -20.22 -22.38 17.08
N ARG A 111 -21.01 -21.49 16.45
CA ARG A 111 -21.64 -21.72 15.14
C ARG A 111 -20.68 -21.34 14.01
N GLN A 112 -20.74 -22.09 12.91
CA GLN A 112 -20.08 -21.69 11.68
C GLN A 112 -20.87 -20.54 11.02
N PRO A 113 -20.21 -19.59 10.34
CA PRO A 113 -18.77 -19.52 10.05
C PRO A 113 -17.94 -18.86 11.16
N LEU A 114 -18.57 -18.32 12.20
CA LEU A 114 -17.92 -17.52 13.23
C LEU A 114 -16.86 -18.32 14.00
N ARG A 115 -17.16 -19.58 14.34
CA ARG A 115 -16.20 -20.49 14.98
C ARG A 115 -14.90 -20.63 14.17
N ALA A 116 -15.00 -20.81 12.85
CA ALA A 116 -13.82 -20.91 12.00
C ALA A 116 -13.06 -19.58 11.94
N PHE A 117 -13.76 -18.46 11.80
CA PHE A 117 -13.13 -17.13 11.82
C PHE A 117 -12.32 -16.91 13.12
N MET A 118 -12.93 -17.19 14.27
CA MET A 118 -12.27 -17.01 15.57
C MET A 118 -11.04 -17.91 15.75
N ARG A 119 -11.07 -19.13 15.21
CA ARG A 119 -9.95 -20.08 15.27
C ARG A 119 -8.82 -19.75 14.30
N HIS A 120 -9.14 -19.11 13.17
CA HIS A 120 -8.21 -18.89 12.06
C HIS A 120 -7.92 -17.41 11.78
N GLN A 121 -8.06 -16.53 12.77
CA GLN A 121 -7.81 -15.10 12.64
C GLN A 121 -6.43 -14.79 12.02
N SER A 122 -5.37 -15.48 12.47
CA SER A 122 -4.02 -15.33 11.94
C SER A 122 -3.93 -15.72 10.46
N ALA A 123 -4.60 -16.80 10.06
CA ALA A 123 -4.65 -17.24 8.67
C ALA A 123 -5.44 -16.27 7.78
N VAL A 124 -6.53 -15.68 8.30
CA VAL A 124 -7.28 -14.63 7.61
C VAL A 124 -6.40 -13.40 7.37
N VAL A 125 -5.70 -12.92 8.41
CA VAL A 125 -4.76 -11.80 8.28
C VAL A 125 -3.68 -12.12 7.25
N TRP A 126 -3.08 -13.31 7.31
CA TRP A 126 -2.06 -13.74 6.34
C TRP A 126 -2.59 -13.82 4.92
N GLY A 127 -3.79 -14.35 4.70
CA GLY A 127 -4.41 -14.43 3.38
C GLY A 127 -4.56 -13.05 2.74
N TYR A 128 -5.07 -12.07 3.49
CA TYR A 128 -5.16 -10.69 3.03
C TYR A 128 -3.78 -10.06 2.79
N ARG A 129 -2.79 -10.33 3.65
CA ARG A 129 -1.42 -9.82 3.47
C ARG A 129 -0.79 -10.34 2.17
N VAL A 130 -0.96 -11.62 1.85
CA VAL A 130 -0.47 -12.21 0.59
C VAL A 130 -1.16 -11.55 -0.60
N LEU A 131 -2.48 -11.36 -0.57
CA LEU A 131 -3.20 -10.67 -1.64
C LEU A 131 -2.71 -9.23 -1.84
N LEU A 132 -2.49 -8.48 -0.75
CA LEU A 132 -1.98 -7.11 -0.80
C LEU A 132 -0.54 -7.05 -1.34
N LEU A 133 0.32 -7.99 -0.95
CA LEU A 133 1.69 -8.08 -1.46
C LEU A 133 1.71 -8.39 -2.95
N THR A 134 0.96 -9.39 -3.40
CA THR A 134 0.85 -9.76 -4.81
C THR A 134 0.29 -8.60 -5.64
N GLY A 135 -0.75 -7.92 -5.14
CA GLY A 135 -1.28 -6.72 -5.76
C GLY A 135 -0.25 -5.58 -5.83
N GLY A 136 0.52 -5.36 -4.77
CA GLY A 136 1.61 -4.38 -4.72
C GLY A 136 2.71 -4.66 -5.75
N ILE A 137 3.16 -5.91 -5.86
CA ILE A 137 4.15 -6.35 -6.87
C ILE A 137 3.63 -6.09 -8.28
N TYR A 138 2.35 -6.40 -8.53
CA TYR A 138 1.71 -6.14 -9.81
C TYR A 138 1.59 -4.63 -10.11
N MET A 139 1.27 -3.79 -9.11
CA MET A 139 1.27 -2.33 -9.26
C MET A 139 2.66 -1.78 -9.59
N LEU A 140 3.70 -2.26 -8.92
CA LEU A 140 5.10 -1.89 -9.23
C LEU A 140 5.51 -2.34 -10.63
N TRP A 141 5.09 -3.53 -11.06
CA TRP A 141 5.30 -4.00 -12.43
C TRP A 141 4.61 -3.07 -13.43
N ALA A 142 3.32 -2.77 -13.24
CA ALA A 142 2.56 -1.88 -14.13
C ALA A 142 3.21 -0.49 -14.20
N MET A 143 3.71 0.03 -13.09
CA MET A 143 4.44 1.29 -13.03
C MET A 143 5.76 1.26 -13.83
N CYS A 144 6.51 0.17 -13.76
CA CYS A 144 7.80 0.06 -14.45
C CYS A 144 7.64 -0.19 -15.96
N PHE A 145 6.61 -0.95 -16.36
CA PHE A 145 6.47 -1.48 -17.72
C PHE A 145 5.30 -0.90 -18.53
N ARG A 146 4.23 -0.37 -17.90
CA ARG A 146 3.12 0.29 -18.63
C ARG A 146 3.22 1.81 -18.65
N MET A 147 3.87 2.44 -17.68
CA MET A 147 4.17 3.87 -17.79
C MET A 147 5.39 4.05 -18.70
N GLY A 148 5.11 4.43 -19.95
CA GLY A 148 6.11 4.60 -21.00
C GLY A 148 7.26 5.51 -20.60
N LEU A 149 8.43 5.20 -21.13
CA LEU A 149 9.32 6.21 -21.70
C LEU A 149 8.95 6.31 -23.17
#